data_AF-A0A919ZT77-F1
#
_entry.id   AF-A0A919ZT77-F1
#
_cell.length_a   1.000
_cell.length_b   1.000
_cell.length_c   1.000
_cell.angle_alpha   90.00
_cell.angle_beta   90.00
_cell.angle_gamma   90.00
#
_symmetry.space_group_name_H-M   'P 1'
#
loop_
_entity.id
_entity.type
_entity.pdbx_description
1 polymer ?
#
loop_
_entity_poly.entity_id
_entity_poly.type
_entity_poly.pdbx_seq_one_letter_code
_entity_poly.pdbx_strand_id
1 'polypeptide(L)'
;MIKYLSIIYFLFSSISFSDTTIVALDQVHHSFGGLGNNRTSTNEIQFPNGSTDYSSITMRVNLECPTGGCDPWDRKAKISVYHIDQWIEIGRYVTPYGVECGWEIDVTDYRSLLKGEVILKSFIDTWVQPGWLVSIEFDFVEGQSQYPFTIVRNLWNYDRLVYGDPTIPVDISTIQEYLPNDTEEAYIRITTTGHGQGNTENAAEFSDKRHDILINGEVSHVHNFWRPDCEFNDCSPQNGTWQYDRAGFCPGDKVDAQNLSILDFSLPGNTVEFDYVLEDYFNQCSPNNPSCVNGVTCTSCAYNNTGHTEPFYYIGSQLIIHTTNKHSNADVYLSISDQDTSMNSVDIYLENYVPVYGVSFKLDLSQLEIQGDGNLSFEDGVSGRAEESNWTVSTNDEGLIVALAQGTGEPIQPGEGILTRIQLNLENISIISGSLKIIDVEASGYFGRQLSFETGESNHF
;
A
#
# COMPACT_ATOMS: atom_id res chain seq x y z
N MET A 1 -42.87 30.64 -33.96
CA MET A 1 -43.09 29.48 -33.07
C MET A 1 -41.86 28.61 -33.15
N ILE A 2 -40.92 28.80 -32.22
CA ILE A 2 -39.67 28.02 -32.13
C ILE A 2 -40.01 26.77 -31.33
N LYS A 3 -39.93 25.59 -31.96
CA LYS A 3 -40.13 24.29 -31.30
C LYS A 3 -38.81 23.90 -30.62
N TYR A 4 -38.83 23.87 -29.29
CA TYR A 4 -37.74 23.27 -28.51
C TYR A 4 -37.81 21.75 -28.64
N LEU A 5 -36.70 21.15 -29.08
CA LEU A 5 -36.50 19.71 -29.12
C LEU A 5 -35.86 19.33 -27.77
N SER A 6 -36.64 18.78 -26.84
CA SER A 6 -36.10 18.21 -25.60
C SER A 6 -35.43 16.88 -25.91
N ILE A 7 -34.11 16.82 -25.77
CA ILE A 7 -33.34 15.57 -25.76
C ILE A 7 -33.44 15.01 -24.34
N ILE A 8 -34.11 13.86 -24.20
CA ILE A 8 -34.19 13.11 -22.95
C ILE A 8 -32.98 12.18 -22.91
N TYR A 9 -32.06 12.42 -21.97
CA TYR A 9 -30.99 11.48 -21.64
C TYR A 9 -31.60 10.37 -20.78
N PHE A 10 -31.62 9.15 -21.31
CA PHE A 10 -31.86 7.95 -20.51
C PHE A 10 -30.56 7.59 -19.78
N LEU A 11 -30.51 7.86 -18.48
CA LEU A 11 -29.54 7.24 -17.57
C LEU A 11 -29.91 5.76 -17.46
N PHE A 12 -29.21 4.90 -18.18
CA PHE A 12 -29.22 3.46 -17.91
C PHE A 12 -28.38 3.24 -16.65
N SER A 13 -29.00 2.93 -15.52
CA SER A 13 -28.28 2.32 -14.40
C SER A 13 -28.03 0.86 -14.78
N SER A 14 -26.83 0.56 -15.26
CA SER A 14 -26.34 -0.82 -15.31
C SER A 14 -26.19 -1.31 -13.88
N ILE A 15 -27.08 -2.20 -13.45
CA ILE A 15 -26.89 -2.97 -12.23
C ILE A 15 -25.83 -4.02 -12.58
N SER A 16 -24.57 -3.75 -12.22
CA SER A 16 -23.51 -4.75 -12.27
C SER A 16 -23.73 -5.68 -11.07
N PHE A 17 -24.10 -6.93 -11.34
CA PHE A 17 -24.07 -7.96 -10.30
C PHE A 17 -22.62 -8.40 -10.11
N SER A 18 -22.22 -8.70 -8.87
CA SER A 18 -20.94 -9.35 -8.62
C SER A 18 -20.96 -10.76 -9.24
N ASP A 19 -19.90 -11.09 -9.95
CA ASP A 19 -19.70 -12.43 -10.51
C ASP A 19 -19.11 -13.38 -9.45
N THR A 20 -18.38 -12.84 -8.47
CA THR A 20 -17.80 -13.61 -7.37
C THR A 20 -17.79 -12.78 -6.09
N THR A 21 -18.49 -13.26 -5.05
CA THR A 21 -18.44 -12.68 -3.70
C THR A 21 -17.62 -13.56 -2.77
N ILE A 22 -16.63 -12.98 -2.10
CA ILE A 22 -15.80 -13.62 -1.08
C ILE A 22 -16.20 -13.09 0.30
N VAL A 23 -16.69 -13.97 1.18
CA VAL A 23 -16.96 -13.63 2.58
C VAL A 23 -15.65 -13.74 3.35
N ALA A 24 -15.05 -12.60 3.69
CA ALA A 24 -13.80 -12.55 4.42
C ALA A 24 -14.00 -12.64 5.93
N LEU A 25 -15.00 -11.95 6.47
CA LEU A 25 -15.42 -12.03 7.88
C LEU A 25 -16.94 -12.12 7.97
N ASP A 26 -17.43 -12.92 8.90
CA ASP A 26 -18.85 -13.06 9.21
C ASP A 26 -19.06 -12.88 10.72
N GLN A 27 -19.67 -11.74 11.10
CA GLN A 27 -19.99 -11.35 12.49
C GLN A 27 -18.83 -11.52 13.48
N VAL A 28 -17.61 -11.17 13.07
CA VAL A 28 -16.41 -11.32 13.90
C VAL A 28 -16.39 -10.28 15.02
N HIS A 29 -16.29 -10.76 16.25
CA HIS A 29 -16.46 -9.94 17.46
C HIS A 29 -15.21 -9.12 17.81
N HIS A 30 -15.31 -7.80 17.68
CA HIS A 30 -14.28 -6.83 18.08
C HIS A 30 -14.63 -6.22 19.46
N SER A 31 -13.84 -6.51 20.49
CA SER A 31 -14.12 -6.04 21.86
C SER A 31 -12.88 -5.92 22.74
N PHE A 32 -13.00 -5.19 23.85
CA PHE A 32 -11.95 -5.10 24.87
C PHE A 32 -12.55 -5.16 26.28
N GLY A 33 -11.97 -5.99 27.15
CA GLY A 33 -12.36 -6.06 28.57
C GLY A 33 -12.46 -7.50 29.06
N GLY A 34 -13.63 -7.88 29.59
CA GLY A 34 -13.83 -9.19 30.24
C GLY A 34 -13.64 -10.40 29.32
N LEU A 35 -13.73 -10.22 28.00
CA LEU A 35 -13.49 -11.25 26.98
C LEU A 35 -12.04 -11.26 26.46
N GLY A 36 -11.16 -10.41 27.02
CA GLY A 36 -9.80 -10.21 26.54
C GLY A 36 -9.67 -8.99 25.63
N ASN A 37 -8.55 -8.92 24.91
CA ASN A 37 -8.27 -7.89 23.92
C ASN A 37 -8.52 -8.48 22.51
N ASN A 38 -9.76 -8.40 22.04
CA ASN A 38 -10.21 -8.90 20.74
C ASN A 38 -10.38 -7.75 19.75
N ARG A 39 -9.56 -6.70 19.86
CA ARG A 39 -9.68 -5.49 19.04
C ARG A 39 -9.19 -5.67 17.61
N THR A 40 -8.43 -6.73 17.37
CA THR A 40 -7.86 -7.09 16.09
C THR A 40 -8.30 -8.50 15.75
N SER A 41 -8.72 -8.72 14.51
CA SER A 41 -8.88 -10.03 13.91
C SER A 41 -7.94 -10.17 12.72
N THR A 42 -7.26 -11.30 12.59
CA THR A 42 -6.36 -11.61 11.48
C THR A 42 -6.72 -12.97 10.92
N ASN A 43 -7.08 -13.02 9.65
CA ASN A 43 -7.59 -14.22 8.99
C ASN A 43 -6.94 -14.36 7.62
N GLU A 44 -6.71 -15.60 7.22
CA GLU A 44 -6.26 -15.94 5.88
C GLU A 44 -7.48 -16.12 4.98
N ILE A 45 -7.52 -15.36 3.87
CA ILE A 45 -8.63 -15.31 2.94
C ILE A 45 -8.14 -15.84 1.59
N GLN A 46 -8.95 -16.71 0.97
CA GLN A 46 -8.67 -17.26 -0.35
C GLN A 46 -9.41 -16.44 -1.40
N PHE A 47 -8.67 -15.59 -2.11
CA PHE A 47 -9.16 -14.83 -3.25
C PHE A 47 -8.93 -15.58 -4.57
N PRO A 48 -9.62 -15.20 -5.66
CA PRO A 48 -9.35 -15.77 -6.98
C PRO A 48 -7.88 -15.62 -7.40
N ASN A 49 -7.30 -16.63 -8.04
CA ASN A 49 -5.88 -16.68 -8.40
C ASN A 49 -5.47 -15.76 -9.58
N GLY A 50 -6.41 -14.99 -10.14
CA GLY A 50 -6.12 -14.02 -11.22
C GLY A 50 -6.14 -14.57 -12.64
N SER A 51 -6.81 -15.71 -12.91
CA SER A 51 -7.03 -16.19 -14.29
C SER A 51 -8.06 -15.37 -15.07
N THR A 52 -8.75 -14.45 -14.39
CA THR A 52 -9.82 -13.63 -14.92
C THR A 52 -9.50 -12.18 -14.62
N ASP A 53 -9.59 -11.32 -15.64
CA ASP A 53 -9.49 -9.87 -15.45
C ASP A 53 -10.73 -9.38 -14.69
N TYR A 54 -10.51 -8.65 -13.60
CA TYR A 54 -11.57 -8.00 -12.84
C TYR A 54 -11.56 -6.50 -13.13
N SER A 55 -12.72 -5.98 -13.53
CA SER A 55 -12.92 -4.57 -13.84
C SER A 55 -13.19 -3.73 -12.59
N SER A 56 -13.75 -4.34 -11.54
CA SER A 56 -13.93 -3.70 -10.23
C SER A 56 -13.90 -4.71 -9.09
N ILE A 57 -13.41 -4.27 -7.95
CA ILE A 57 -13.47 -5.00 -6.67
C ILE A 57 -14.05 -4.04 -5.62
N THR A 58 -15.17 -4.40 -5.02
CA THR A 58 -15.80 -3.62 -3.94
C THR A 58 -15.70 -4.39 -2.63
N MET A 59 -15.19 -3.74 -1.58
CA MET A 59 -15.22 -4.27 -0.23
C MET A 59 -16.45 -3.71 0.50
N ARG A 60 -17.35 -4.60 0.94
CA ARG A 60 -18.48 -4.25 1.81
C ARG A 60 -18.11 -4.53 3.27
N VAL A 61 -18.31 -3.55 4.13
CA VAL A 61 -18.06 -3.65 5.58
C VAL A 61 -19.37 -3.39 6.29
N ASN A 62 -19.79 -4.32 7.15
CA ASN A 62 -21.00 -4.17 7.97
C ASN A 62 -20.67 -4.28 9.45
N LEU A 63 -21.21 -3.37 10.25
CA LEU A 63 -21.16 -3.34 11.70
C LEU A 63 -22.53 -3.64 12.29
N GLU A 64 -22.59 -4.66 13.13
CA GLU A 64 -23.78 -5.03 13.90
C GLU A 64 -23.52 -4.87 15.40
N CYS A 65 -24.58 -4.60 16.15
CA CYS A 65 -24.49 -4.44 17.60
C CYS A 65 -24.70 -5.81 18.28
N PRO A 66 -23.73 -6.29 19.09
CA PRO A 66 -23.93 -7.49 19.89
C PRO A 66 -25.17 -7.39 20.80
N THR A 67 -25.58 -8.54 21.37
CA THR A 67 -26.63 -8.55 22.40
C THR A 67 -26.26 -7.61 23.55
N GLY A 68 -27.10 -6.61 23.82
CA GLY A 68 -26.86 -5.58 24.83
C GLY A 68 -26.40 -4.23 24.28
N GLY A 69 -26.26 -4.08 22.97
CA GLY A 69 -25.81 -2.85 22.29
C GLY A 69 -24.38 -2.97 21.78
N CYS A 70 -23.85 -1.90 21.22
CA CYS A 70 -22.49 -1.79 20.69
C CYS A 70 -21.69 -0.73 21.46
N ASP A 71 -20.39 -0.55 21.13
CA ASP A 71 -19.59 0.55 21.67
C ASP A 71 -20.30 1.90 21.40
N PRO A 72 -20.61 2.70 22.44
CA PRO A 72 -21.33 3.96 22.24
C PRO A 72 -20.44 5.06 21.65
N TRP A 73 -19.14 4.83 21.52
CA TRP A 73 -18.17 5.81 21.02
C TRP A 73 -17.81 5.55 19.56
N ASP A 74 -17.45 6.63 18.88
CA ASP A 74 -16.88 6.64 17.54
C ASP A 74 -15.41 6.22 17.56
N ARG A 75 -15.15 4.99 17.10
CA ARG A 75 -13.82 4.37 17.13
C ARG A 75 -13.22 4.38 15.74
N LYS A 76 -11.94 4.76 15.66
CA LYS A 76 -11.16 4.50 14.45
C LYS A 76 -11.08 3.00 14.20
N ALA A 77 -11.27 2.62 12.94
CA ALA A 77 -11.11 1.27 12.47
C ALA A 77 -10.30 1.23 11.17
N LYS A 78 -9.63 0.11 10.92
CA LYS A 78 -8.75 -0.08 9.76
C LYS A 78 -8.82 -1.52 9.28
N ILE A 79 -8.87 -1.69 7.96
CA ILE A 79 -8.75 -2.96 7.27
C ILE A 79 -7.45 -2.93 6.47
N SER A 80 -6.65 -3.98 6.61
CA SER A 80 -5.35 -4.08 5.94
C SER A 80 -5.11 -5.49 5.42
N VAL A 81 -4.33 -5.62 4.36
CA VAL A 81 -3.82 -6.89 3.87
C VAL A 81 -2.31 -6.98 4.08
N TYR A 82 -1.81 -8.17 4.35
CA TYR A 82 -0.38 -8.42 4.45
C TYR A 82 0.17 -8.79 3.09
N HIS A 83 1.20 -8.07 2.65
CA HIS A 83 1.89 -8.36 1.41
C HIS A 83 3.36 -8.00 1.60
N ILE A 84 4.25 -8.95 1.29
CA ILE A 84 5.71 -8.71 1.24
C ILE A 84 6.21 -7.99 2.51
N ASP A 85 6.01 -8.63 3.65
CA ASP A 85 6.40 -8.13 4.98
C ASP A 85 5.86 -6.77 5.41
N GLN A 86 4.80 -6.30 4.75
CA GLN A 86 4.14 -5.04 5.06
C GLN A 86 2.63 -5.19 5.18
N TRP A 87 2.04 -4.38 6.04
CA TRP A 87 0.59 -4.19 6.05
C TRP A 87 0.24 -3.03 5.13
N ILE A 88 -0.68 -3.27 4.20
CA ILE A 88 -1.23 -2.26 3.29
C ILE A 88 -2.67 -1.97 3.72
N GLU A 89 -2.96 -0.73 4.08
CA GLU A 89 -4.30 -0.30 4.42
C GLU A 89 -5.15 -0.17 3.15
N ILE A 90 -6.23 -0.94 3.08
CA ILE A 90 -7.14 -0.97 1.93
C ILE A 90 -8.50 -0.34 2.23
N GLY A 91 -8.75 0.00 3.51
CA GLY A 91 -9.95 0.70 3.92
C GLY A 91 -9.87 1.18 5.36
N ARG A 92 -10.45 2.36 5.61
CA ARG A 92 -10.58 2.97 6.93
C ARG A 92 -12.02 3.42 7.13
N TYR A 93 -12.50 3.30 8.36
CA TYR A 93 -13.80 3.83 8.75
C TYR A 93 -13.76 4.28 10.21
N VAL A 94 -14.74 5.07 10.60
CA VAL A 94 -14.97 5.44 12.00
C VAL A 94 -16.33 4.90 12.40
N THR A 95 -16.39 4.10 13.47
CA THR A 95 -17.65 3.50 13.92
C THR A 95 -18.66 4.61 14.27
N PRO A 96 -19.96 4.39 14.05
CA PRO A 96 -20.97 5.34 14.48
C PRO A 96 -21.10 5.34 16.01
N TYR A 97 -21.76 6.35 16.57
CA TYR A 97 -22.10 6.39 17.99
C TYR A 97 -23.23 5.41 18.32
N GLY A 98 -22.87 4.16 18.64
CA GLY A 98 -23.76 3.15 19.24
C GLY A 98 -24.95 2.72 18.39
N VAL A 99 -24.82 2.74 17.06
CA VAL A 99 -25.82 2.24 16.11
C VAL A 99 -25.15 1.34 15.06
N GLU A 100 -25.91 0.52 14.36
CA GLU A 100 -25.40 -0.33 13.27
C GLU A 100 -25.18 0.49 12.00
N CYS A 101 -24.22 0.11 11.17
CA CYS A 101 -24.07 0.67 9.82
C CYS A 101 -23.20 -0.19 8.91
N GLY A 102 -23.09 0.18 7.64
CA GLY A 102 -22.17 -0.44 6.70
C GLY A 102 -21.77 0.48 5.57
N TRP A 103 -20.69 0.12 4.88
CA TRP A 103 -20.08 0.93 3.83
C TRP A 103 -19.57 0.04 2.70
N GLU A 104 -19.64 0.58 1.49
CA GLU A 104 -18.94 0.04 0.33
C GLU A 104 -17.71 0.91 0.06
N ILE A 105 -16.56 0.25 -0.09
CA ILE A 105 -15.26 0.85 -0.39
C ILE A 105 -14.74 0.22 -1.67
N ASP A 106 -14.43 1.05 -2.67
CA ASP A 106 -13.75 0.59 -3.88
C ASP A 106 -12.30 0.23 -3.56
N VAL A 107 -11.94 -1.04 -3.81
CA VAL A 107 -10.60 -1.59 -3.58
C VAL A 107 -9.98 -2.14 -4.86
N THR A 108 -10.46 -1.70 -6.03
CA THR A 108 -10.04 -2.17 -7.35
C THR A 108 -8.54 -2.02 -7.61
N ASP A 109 -7.91 -0.98 -7.08
CA ASP A 109 -6.46 -0.76 -7.25
C ASP A 109 -5.61 -1.72 -6.43
N TYR A 110 -6.20 -2.37 -5.42
CA TYR A 110 -5.51 -3.39 -4.64
C TYR A 110 -5.63 -4.78 -5.29
N ARG A 111 -6.14 -4.90 -6.53
CA ARG A 111 -6.30 -6.18 -7.24
C ARG A 111 -5.01 -6.99 -7.38
N SER A 112 -3.85 -6.35 -7.45
CA SER A 112 -2.57 -7.06 -7.52
C SER A 112 -2.20 -7.75 -6.19
N LEU A 113 -2.81 -7.32 -5.09
CA LEU A 113 -2.68 -7.86 -3.74
C LEU A 113 -3.80 -8.84 -3.38
N LEU A 114 -5.00 -8.67 -3.95
CA LEU A 114 -6.20 -9.46 -3.65
C LEU A 114 -6.32 -10.70 -4.55
N LYS A 115 -5.25 -11.52 -4.58
CA LYS A 115 -5.18 -12.75 -5.40
C LYS A 115 -4.59 -13.91 -4.60
N GLY A 116 -5.17 -15.10 -4.76
CA GLY A 116 -4.76 -16.28 -4.02
C GLY A 116 -4.91 -16.11 -2.51
N GLU A 117 -3.95 -16.64 -1.76
CA GLU A 117 -3.95 -16.60 -0.30
C GLU A 117 -3.47 -15.24 0.23
N VAL A 118 -4.33 -14.53 0.97
CA VAL A 118 -4.05 -13.20 1.49
C VAL A 118 -4.42 -13.13 2.97
N ILE A 119 -3.49 -12.66 3.80
CA ILE A 119 -3.78 -12.42 5.21
C ILE A 119 -4.44 -11.05 5.36
N LEU A 120 -5.70 -11.04 5.79
CA LEU A 120 -6.48 -9.84 6.08
C LEU A 120 -6.50 -9.56 7.59
N LYS A 121 -6.37 -8.28 7.94
CA LYS A 121 -6.48 -7.78 9.31
C LYS A 121 -7.58 -6.73 9.40
N SER A 122 -8.53 -6.95 10.30
CA SER A 122 -9.52 -5.96 10.73
C SER A 122 -9.19 -5.49 12.14
N PHE A 123 -9.29 -4.19 12.39
CA PHE A 123 -9.01 -3.59 13.69
C PHE A 123 -10.01 -2.49 14.01
N ILE A 124 -10.47 -2.45 15.27
CA ILE A 124 -11.24 -1.34 15.84
C ILE A 124 -10.59 -0.89 17.16
N ASP A 125 -10.41 0.42 17.35
CA ASP A 125 -9.91 1.01 18.60
C ASP A 125 -10.95 1.02 19.74
N THR A 126 -11.71 -0.07 19.89
CA THR A 126 -12.69 -0.22 20.97
C THR A 126 -12.00 -0.55 22.29
N TRP A 127 -12.47 0.06 23.38
CA TRP A 127 -11.95 -0.15 24.73
C TRP A 127 -13.03 -0.69 25.68
N VAL A 128 -14.13 -1.21 25.13
CA VAL A 128 -15.30 -1.63 25.90
C VAL A 128 -15.80 -2.99 25.45
N GLN A 129 -16.67 -3.55 26.30
CA GLN A 129 -17.54 -4.66 26.00
C GLN A 129 -18.99 -4.14 26.01
N PRO A 130 -19.85 -4.53 25.05
CA PRO A 130 -19.63 -5.61 24.10
C PRO A 130 -18.87 -5.24 22.81
N GLY A 131 -18.62 -3.98 22.47
CA GLY A 131 -17.86 -3.65 21.25
C GLY A 131 -18.73 -3.80 19.98
N TRP A 132 -18.22 -4.48 18.94
CA TRP A 132 -18.84 -4.58 17.62
C TRP A 132 -18.79 -5.99 17.03
N LEU A 133 -19.78 -6.37 16.22
CA LEU A 133 -19.67 -7.51 15.29
C LEU A 133 -19.34 -6.95 13.90
N VAL A 134 -18.35 -7.54 13.22
CA VAL A 134 -17.84 -7.05 11.93
C VAL A 134 -17.98 -8.14 10.88
N SER A 135 -18.67 -7.83 9.79
CA SER A 135 -18.71 -8.64 8.57
C SER A 135 -18.02 -7.91 7.43
N ILE A 136 -17.22 -8.62 6.63
CA ILE A 136 -16.50 -8.07 5.48
C ILE A 136 -16.69 -9.02 4.30
N GLU A 137 -17.14 -8.48 3.18
CA GLU A 137 -17.28 -9.18 1.91
C GLU A 137 -16.51 -8.44 0.82
N PHE A 138 -16.04 -9.17 -0.19
CA PHE A 138 -15.44 -8.61 -1.40
C PHE A 138 -16.21 -9.09 -2.61
N ASP A 139 -16.67 -8.14 -3.41
CA ASP A 139 -17.41 -8.39 -4.64
C ASP A 139 -16.54 -8.08 -5.84
N PHE A 140 -16.27 -9.12 -6.62
CA PHE A 140 -15.52 -9.05 -7.86
C PHE A 140 -16.48 -8.98 -9.04
N VAL A 141 -16.18 -8.09 -9.98
CA VAL A 141 -16.90 -7.97 -11.26
C VAL A 141 -15.92 -8.26 -12.39
N GLU A 142 -16.18 -9.30 -13.16
CA GLU A 142 -15.34 -9.69 -14.30
C GLU A 142 -15.41 -8.63 -15.40
N GLY A 143 -14.30 -8.42 -16.09
CA GLY A 143 -14.23 -7.51 -17.21
C GLY A 143 -12.83 -6.97 -17.42
N GLN A 144 -12.59 -6.46 -18.63
CA GLN A 144 -11.33 -5.78 -18.92
C GLN A 144 -11.28 -4.47 -18.12
N SER A 145 -10.38 -4.42 -17.14
CA SER A 145 -9.97 -3.17 -16.51
C SER A 145 -9.40 -2.22 -17.58
N GLN A 146 -9.59 -0.92 -17.39
CA GLN A 146 -8.93 0.10 -18.22
C GLN A 146 -7.40 -0.10 -18.23
N TYR A 147 -6.86 -0.57 -17.10
CA TYR A 147 -5.45 -0.87 -16.90
C TYR A 147 -5.26 -2.34 -16.53
N PRO A 148 -4.51 -3.14 -17.30
CA PRO A 148 -4.38 -4.57 -17.04
C PRO A 148 -3.62 -4.86 -15.73
N PHE A 149 -2.67 -4.01 -15.33
CA PHE A 149 -1.85 -4.22 -14.13
C PHE A 149 -1.85 -3.00 -13.21
N THR A 150 -1.67 -3.27 -11.90
CA THR A 150 -1.49 -2.24 -10.87
C THR A 150 -0.37 -2.61 -9.93
N ILE A 151 0.49 -1.65 -9.62
CA ILE A 151 1.47 -1.71 -8.55
C ILE A 151 0.95 -0.87 -7.38
N VAL A 152 1.15 -1.38 -6.16
CA VAL A 152 0.79 -0.73 -4.90
C VAL A 152 2.03 -0.69 -4.01
N ARG A 153 2.52 0.51 -3.71
CA ARG A 153 3.68 0.70 -2.82
C ARG A 153 3.31 1.60 -1.65
N ASN A 154 3.66 1.21 -0.43
CA ASN A 154 3.42 2.06 0.73
C ASN A 154 4.30 3.32 0.67
N LEU A 155 3.71 4.48 0.97
CA LEU A 155 4.44 5.71 1.25
C LEU A 155 4.43 5.97 2.77
N TRP A 156 3.78 7.03 3.23
CA TRP A 156 3.72 7.43 4.64
C TRP A 156 2.60 6.71 5.39
N ASN A 157 2.97 5.91 6.39
CA ASN A 157 2.01 5.12 7.15
C ASN A 157 2.29 5.27 8.66
N TYR A 158 1.59 6.21 9.30
CA TYR A 158 1.73 6.53 10.72
C TYR A 158 0.44 6.22 11.46
N ASP A 159 0.50 5.26 12.38
CA ASP A 159 -0.62 4.99 13.29
C ASP A 159 -0.70 6.00 14.44
N ARG A 160 0.27 6.92 14.58
CA ARG A 160 0.22 8.06 15.49
C ARG A 160 1.34 9.06 15.20
N LEU A 161 1.03 10.16 14.51
CA LEU A 161 1.96 11.27 14.30
C LEU A 161 1.56 12.48 15.17
N VAL A 162 2.31 12.76 16.24
CA VAL A 162 2.04 13.89 17.15
C VAL A 162 2.14 15.21 16.40
N TYR A 163 1.23 16.15 16.70
CA TYR A 163 1.13 17.40 15.96
C TYR A 163 1.17 18.64 16.86
N GLY A 164 2.18 19.49 16.65
CA GLY A 164 2.32 20.77 17.37
C GLY A 164 2.90 20.68 18.77
N ASP A 165 3.55 19.57 19.12
CA ASP A 165 4.36 19.47 20.33
C ASP A 165 5.85 19.77 20.02
N PRO A 166 6.43 20.85 20.56
CA PRO A 166 7.82 21.22 20.26
C PRO A 166 8.85 20.22 20.83
N THR A 167 8.45 19.36 21.78
CA THR A 167 9.32 18.33 22.36
C THR A 167 9.33 17.05 21.53
N ILE A 168 8.40 16.93 20.57
CA ILE A 168 8.30 15.82 19.62
C ILE A 168 8.17 16.43 18.21
N PRO A 169 9.26 16.92 17.62
CA PRO A 169 9.25 17.44 16.26
C PRO A 169 8.69 16.41 15.28
N VAL A 170 7.92 16.90 14.30
CA VAL A 170 7.41 16.06 13.21
C VAL A 170 8.59 15.57 12.38
N ASP A 171 8.69 14.25 12.24
CA ASP A 171 9.69 13.58 11.42
C ASP A 171 8.94 12.65 10.45
N ILE A 172 8.70 13.15 9.23
CA ILE A 172 8.10 12.38 8.14
C ILE A 172 9.20 12.12 7.12
N SER A 173 9.47 10.85 6.84
CA SER A 173 10.52 10.47 5.88
C SER A 173 10.19 10.89 4.45
N THR A 174 11.18 11.45 3.76
CA THR A 174 11.22 11.52 2.29
C THR A 174 11.30 10.11 1.71
N ILE A 175 10.52 9.83 0.66
CA ILE A 175 10.47 8.52 0.01
C ILE A 175 10.80 8.67 -1.47
N GLN A 176 11.60 7.74 -2.01
CA GLN A 176 11.90 7.68 -3.43
C GLN A 176 11.36 6.39 -4.04
N GLU A 177 10.69 6.49 -5.18
CA GLU A 177 10.13 5.33 -5.90
C GLU A 177 10.34 5.46 -7.41
N TYR A 178 10.55 4.33 -8.09
CA TYR A 178 10.63 4.26 -9.54
C TYR A 178 9.23 4.21 -10.18
N LEU A 179 9.03 4.96 -11.28
CA LEU A 179 7.89 4.78 -12.18
C LEU A 179 8.33 3.94 -13.38
N PRO A 180 7.78 2.73 -13.59
CA PRO A 180 8.04 1.92 -14.79
C PRO A 180 7.82 2.67 -16.10
N ASN A 181 8.57 2.29 -17.15
CA ASN A 181 8.55 3.02 -18.42
C ASN A 181 7.18 3.01 -19.12
N ASP A 182 6.36 2.01 -18.84
CA ASP A 182 5.05 1.81 -19.43
C ASP A 182 3.90 2.24 -18.50
N THR A 183 4.22 3.05 -17.49
CA THR A 183 3.22 3.69 -16.62
C THR A 183 2.23 4.51 -17.45
N GLU A 184 0.95 4.18 -17.35
CA GLU A 184 -0.14 4.90 -18.02
C GLU A 184 -0.84 5.90 -17.08
N GLU A 185 -0.90 5.59 -15.80
CA GLU A 185 -1.43 6.46 -14.74
C GLU A 185 -0.69 6.19 -13.43
N ALA A 186 -0.43 7.24 -12.65
CA ALA A 186 0.14 7.10 -11.32
C ALA A 186 -0.38 8.20 -10.39
N TYR A 187 -0.72 7.83 -9.15
CA TYR A 187 -1.18 8.76 -8.13
C TYR A 187 -0.81 8.31 -6.72
N ILE A 188 -0.70 9.29 -5.82
CA ILE A 188 -0.66 9.05 -4.38
C ILE A 188 -2.10 8.86 -3.92
N ARG A 189 -2.41 7.72 -3.32
CA ARG A 189 -3.62 7.50 -2.54
C ARG A 189 -3.33 7.78 -1.07
N ILE A 190 -4.00 8.76 -0.46
CA ILE A 190 -3.76 9.15 0.93
C ILE A 190 -5.05 9.23 1.75
N THR A 191 -4.98 8.71 2.97
CA THR A 191 -6.04 8.70 3.97
C THR A 191 -5.50 9.27 5.27
N THR A 192 -5.88 10.50 5.60
CA THR A 192 -5.48 11.18 6.84
C THR A 192 -6.69 11.52 7.69
N THR A 193 -6.60 11.27 9.00
CA THR A 193 -7.61 11.71 9.97
C THR A 193 -6.94 12.38 11.15
N GLY A 194 -7.42 13.56 11.56
CA GLY A 194 -6.96 14.28 12.74
C GLY A 194 -7.68 13.83 14.00
N HIS A 195 -6.94 13.71 15.11
CA HIS A 195 -7.45 13.27 16.40
C HIS A 195 -6.94 14.16 17.52
N GLY A 196 -7.68 14.22 18.61
CA GLY A 196 -7.38 15.09 19.73
C GLY A 196 -8.32 16.30 19.75
N GLN A 197 -8.62 16.77 20.97
CA GLN A 197 -9.57 17.86 21.22
C GLN A 197 -9.17 18.67 22.45
N GLY A 198 -9.74 19.86 22.60
CA GLY A 198 -9.49 20.77 23.72
C GLY A 198 -8.16 21.52 23.63
N ASN A 199 -7.51 21.50 22.46
CA ASN A 199 -6.23 22.14 22.20
C ASN A 199 -6.38 23.54 21.57
N THR A 200 -5.27 24.21 21.29
CA THR A 200 -5.27 25.41 20.44
C THR A 200 -5.96 25.09 19.11
N GLU A 201 -6.89 25.95 18.67
CA GLU A 201 -7.73 25.72 17.47
C GLU A 201 -8.55 24.42 17.48
N ASN A 202 -8.72 23.82 18.67
CA ASN A 202 -9.35 22.51 18.88
C ASN A 202 -8.72 21.37 18.04
N ALA A 203 -7.40 21.46 17.81
CA ALA A 203 -6.67 20.47 17.02
C ALA A 203 -6.59 19.09 17.72
N ALA A 204 -6.44 18.00 16.98
CA ALA A 204 -6.44 17.95 15.51
C ALA A 204 -7.78 17.48 14.92
N GLU A 205 -8.73 16.99 15.73
CA GLU A 205 -10.01 16.46 15.24
C GLU A 205 -10.91 17.53 14.62
N PHE A 206 -10.97 18.71 15.24
CA PHE A 206 -11.88 19.80 14.87
C PHE A 206 -11.16 21.02 14.31
N SER A 207 -9.95 20.85 13.78
CA SER A 207 -9.13 21.92 13.22
C SER A 207 -8.94 21.68 11.72
N ASP A 208 -9.37 22.64 10.90
CA ASP A 208 -9.15 22.64 9.45
C ASP A 208 -7.68 22.99 9.19
N LYS A 209 -6.90 21.98 8.74
CA LYS A 209 -5.48 22.07 8.43
C LYS A 209 -5.20 21.56 7.04
N ARG A 210 -4.21 22.17 6.37
CA ARG A 210 -3.85 21.88 4.98
C ARG A 210 -2.38 21.52 4.87
N HIS A 211 -2.09 20.33 4.38
CA HIS A 211 -0.72 19.81 4.34
C HIS A 211 -0.21 19.84 2.90
N ASP A 212 1.08 20.07 2.71
CA ASP A 212 1.69 20.11 1.39
C ASP A 212 2.27 18.75 1.03
N ILE A 213 2.10 18.36 -0.23
CA ILE A 213 2.83 17.23 -0.82
C ILE A 213 3.78 17.79 -1.86
N LEU A 214 5.06 17.48 -1.69
CA LEU A 214 6.09 17.88 -2.64
C LEU A 214 6.47 16.67 -3.50
N ILE A 215 6.67 16.92 -4.79
CA ILE A 215 7.20 15.96 -5.74
C ILE A 215 8.47 16.55 -6.32
N ASN A 216 9.59 15.84 -6.19
CA ASN A 216 10.92 16.29 -6.61
C ASN A 216 11.31 17.67 -6.01
N GLY A 217 10.98 17.88 -4.73
CA GLY A 217 11.28 19.12 -3.99
C GLY A 217 10.38 20.32 -4.28
N GLU A 218 9.41 20.20 -5.19
CA GLU A 218 8.46 21.27 -5.54
C GLU A 218 7.07 20.95 -5.00
N VAL A 219 6.34 21.95 -4.49
CA VAL A 219 4.96 21.79 -4.02
C VAL A 219 4.06 21.38 -5.20
N SER A 220 3.49 20.19 -5.11
CA SER A 220 2.65 19.58 -6.15
C SER A 220 1.17 19.66 -5.83
N HIS A 221 0.80 19.30 -4.59
CA HIS A 221 -0.59 19.26 -4.12
C HIS A 221 -0.71 19.85 -2.72
N VAL A 222 -1.90 20.42 -2.44
CA VAL A 222 -2.33 20.78 -1.09
C VAL A 222 -3.36 19.75 -0.65
N HIS A 223 -2.99 18.92 0.32
CA HIS A 223 -3.87 17.94 0.94
C HIS A 223 -4.80 18.63 1.95
N ASN A 224 -6.04 18.85 1.51
CA ASN A 224 -7.13 19.31 2.36
C ASN A 224 -8.13 18.15 2.56
N PHE A 225 -8.18 17.61 3.78
CA PHE A 225 -9.00 16.47 4.15
C PHE A 225 -10.15 16.86 5.10
N TRP A 226 -10.48 18.14 5.24
CA TRP A 226 -11.62 18.57 6.05
C TRP A 226 -12.94 18.00 5.50
N ARG A 227 -13.79 17.45 6.38
CA ARG A 227 -15.12 16.91 6.06
C ARG A 227 -16.21 17.86 6.59
N PRO A 228 -16.82 18.69 5.73
CA PRO A 228 -17.83 19.68 6.11
C PRO A 228 -19.28 19.18 5.96
N ASP A 229 -19.47 17.87 5.96
CA ASP A 229 -20.70 17.20 5.52
C ASP A 229 -21.22 16.16 6.52
N CYS A 230 -20.68 16.13 7.74
CA CYS A 230 -20.98 15.08 8.71
C CYS A 230 -22.45 15.08 9.17
N GLU A 231 -23.17 16.20 9.05
CA GLU A 231 -24.60 16.28 9.33
C GLU A 231 -25.49 15.52 8.32
N PHE A 232 -24.93 15.15 7.17
CA PHE A 232 -25.62 14.40 6.10
C PHE A 232 -25.29 12.90 6.10
N ASN A 233 -24.65 12.39 7.15
CA ASN A 233 -24.23 11.01 7.24
C ASN A 233 -25.41 10.01 7.10
N ASP A 234 -25.26 9.02 6.23
CA ASP A 234 -26.27 7.99 5.93
C ASP A 234 -26.57 7.08 7.14
N CYS A 235 -25.61 6.90 8.04
CA CYS A 235 -25.77 6.16 9.30
C CYS A 235 -26.50 6.97 10.39
N SER A 236 -27.28 7.99 10.00
CA SER A 236 -28.02 8.84 10.93
C SER A 236 -29.43 8.30 11.25
N PRO A 237 -29.99 8.63 12.43
CA PRO A 237 -29.38 9.35 13.54
C PRO A 237 -28.46 8.46 14.40
N GLN A 238 -27.42 9.05 15.00
CA GLN A 238 -26.54 8.38 15.96
C GLN A 238 -26.67 8.99 17.38
N ASN A 239 -26.14 8.29 18.39
CA ASN A 239 -26.34 8.64 19.81
C ASN A 239 -25.36 9.71 20.36
N GLY A 240 -24.40 10.18 19.56
CA GLY A 240 -23.38 11.15 19.97
C GLY A 240 -23.36 12.41 19.09
N THR A 241 -22.22 13.10 19.09
CA THR A 241 -22.04 14.39 18.41
C THR A 241 -21.64 14.24 16.94
N TRP A 242 -22.28 13.33 16.21
CA TRP A 242 -21.88 12.93 14.85
C TRP A 242 -21.96 14.07 13.80
N GLN A 243 -22.74 15.13 14.05
CA GLN A 243 -23.03 16.17 13.06
C GLN A 243 -21.92 17.22 12.87
N TYR A 244 -20.92 17.30 13.76
CA TYR A 244 -19.85 18.29 13.60
C TYR A 244 -18.87 17.90 12.49
N ASP A 245 -18.32 18.90 11.83
CA ASP A 245 -17.27 18.73 10.83
C ASP A 245 -15.95 18.31 11.49
N ARG A 246 -15.20 17.43 10.84
CA ARG A 246 -13.92 16.91 11.35
C ARG A 246 -12.84 16.85 10.28
N ALA A 247 -11.60 16.76 10.75
CA ALA A 247 -10.43 16.56 9.92
C ALA A 247 -10.35 15.11 9.44
N GLY A 248 -10.90 14.84 8.26
CA GLY A 248 -10.69 13.58 7.52
C GLY A 248 -11.70 12.49 7.75
N PHE A 249 -12.69 12.66 8.61
CA PHE A 249 -13.68 11.61 8.86
C PHE A 249 -15.01 12.20 9.30
N CYS A 250 -16.06 11.38 9.27
CA CYS A 250 -17.28 11.61 10.03
C CYS A 250 -17.54 10.36 10.88
N PRO A 251 -17.98 10.49 12.14
CA PRO A 251 -18.42 9.35 12.94
C PRO A 251 -19.50 8.56 12.20
N GLY A 252 -19.32 7.25 12.05
CA GLY A 252 -20.23 6.41 11.27
C GLY A 252 -20.03 6.53 9.76
N ASP A 253 -18.85 6.84 9.27
CA ASP A 253 -18.57 6.85 7.83
C ASP A 253 -17.28 6.11 7.50
N LYS A 254 -17.16 5.67 6.24
CA LYS A 254 -15.85 5.34 5.67
C LYS A 254 -15.03 6.62 5.54
N VAL A 255 -13.71 6.45 5.55
CA VAL A 255 -12.81 7.56 5.20
C VAL A 255 -12.48 7.43 3.73
N ASP A 256 -12.93 8.39 2.94
CA ASP A 256 -12.60 8.47 1.52
C ASP A 256 -11.13 8.88 1.35
N ALA A 257 -10.38 8.07 0.61
CA ALA A 257 -9.01 8.39 0.26
C ALA A 257 -8.99 9.45 -0.85
N GLN A 258 -7.98 10.32 -0.83
CA GLN A 258 -7.71 11.26 -1.91
C GLN A 258 -6.66 10.67 -2.86
N ASN A 259 -6.93 10.73 -4.16
CA ASN A 259 -5.99 10.33 -5.21
C ASN A 259 -5.39 11.60 -5.83
N LEU A 260 -4.06 11.71 -5.79
CA LEU A 260 -3.31 12.88 -6.23
C LEU A 260 -2.36 12.50 -7.36
N SER A 261 -2.65 12.96 -8.58
CA SER A 261 -1.91 12.63 -9.81
C SER A 261 -0.42 12.97 -9.71
N ILE A 262 0.44 12.09 -10.22
CA ILE A 262 1.90 12.26 -10.23
C ILE A 262 2.43 12.63 -11.61
N LEU A 263 1.74 12.21 -12.68
CA LEU A 263 2.28 12.30 -14.04
C LEU A 263 2.36 13.74 -14.60
N ASP A 264 1.77 14.71 -13.90
CA ASP A 264 1.98 16.14 -14.17
C ASP A 264 3.34 16.67 -13.65
N PHE A 265 4.00 15.90 -12.76
CA PHE A 265 5.21 16.30 -12.03
C PHE A 265 6.41 15.38 -12.27
N SER A 266 6.20 14.20 -12.83
CA SER A 266 7.27 13.29 -13.26
C SER A 266 6.85 12.43 -14.45
N LEU A 267 7.84 11.96 -15.21
CA LEU A 267 7.64 11.11 -16.37
C LEU A 267 7.83 9.63 -15.99
N PRO A 268 7.11 8.71 -16.65
CA PRO A 268 7.47 7.29 -16.66
C PRO A 268 8.95 7.09 -16.98
N GLY A 269 9.59 6.12 -16.31
CA GLY A 269 11.03 5.87 -16.41
C GLY A 269 11.90 6.68 -15.45
N ASN A 270 11.35 7.64 -14.70
CA ASN A 270 12.08 8.38 -13.67
C ASN A 270 11.93 7.75 -12.28
N THR A 271 12.91 8.02 -11.42
CA THR A 271 12.72 7.94 -9.96
C THR A 271 12.10 9.25 -9.47
N VAL A 272 11.10 9.15 -8.61
CA VAL A 272 10.35 10.28 -8.04
C VAL A 272 10.65 10.39 -6.56
N GLU A 273 10.91 11.60 -6.09
CA GLU A 273 11.01 11.92 -4.67
C GLU A 273 9.68 12.49 -4.15
N PHE A 274 9.21 12.00 -3.01
CA PHE A 274 7.97 12.42 -2.36
C PHE A 274 8.25 12.92 -0.94
N ASP A 275 7.70 14.09 -0.61
CA ASP A 275 7.64 14.61 0.76
C ASP A 275 6.20 14.96 1.15
N TYR A 276 5.90 14.80 2.44
CA TYR A 276 4.64 15.22 3.04
C TYR A 276 4.91 16.15 4.22
N VAL A 277 4.52 17.41 4.05
CA VAL A 277 4.84 18.51 4.96
C VAL A 277 3.56 18.97 5.63
N LEU A 278 3.47 18.80 6.95
CA LEU A 278 2.31 19.27 7.70
C LEU A 278 2.29 20.80 7.77
N GLU A 279 1.10 21.38 7.89
CA GLU A 279 0.95 22.80 8.18
C GLU A 279 1.63 23.12 9.51
N ASP A 280 2.38 24.21 9.59
CA ASP A 280 2.96 24.65 10.86
C ASP A 280 1.86 24.88 11.92
N TYR A 281 2.03 24.27 13.08
CA TYR A 281 1.13 24.41 14.21
C TYR A 281 1.87 24.27 15.53
N PHE A 282 1.45 25.05 16.52
CA PHE A 282 1.98 25.01 17.88
C PHE A 282 0.84 24.89 18.88
N ASN A 283 0.82 23.79 19.64
CA ASN A 283 -0.20 23.58 20.67
C ASN A 283 0.15 24.38 21.94
N GLN A 284 -0.51 25.53 22.12
CA GLN A 284 -0.36 26.34 23.34
C GLN A 284 -0.99 25.64 24.55
N CYS A 285 -1.96 24.74 24.33
CA CYS A 285 -2.71 23.99 25.34
C CYS A 285 -2.13 22.60 25.56
N SER A 286 -0.83 22.53 25.87
CA SER A 286 -0.10 21.28 26.08
C SER A 286 0.59 21.29 27.45
N PRO A 287 0.72 20.13 28.12
CA PRO A 287 1.55 20.02 29.32
C PRO A 287 3.03 20.23 29.02
N ASN A 288 3.43 20.10 27.74
CA ASN A 288 4.79 20.27 27.26
C ASN A 288 5.09 21.71 26.80
N ASN A 289 4.09 22.61 26.84
CA ASN A 289 4.31 24.03 26.69
C ASN A 289 4.57 24.68 28.06
N PRO A 290 5.82 25.11 28.38
CA PRO A 290 6.14 25.72 29.67
C PRO A 290 5.41 27.06 29.91
N SER A 291 4.85 27.67 28.86
CA SER A 291 4.04 28.89 28.95
C SER A 291 2.54 28.61 29.14
N CYS A 292 2.11 27.34 29.21
CA CYS A 292 0.71 27.01 29.45
C CYS A 292 0.33 27.24 30.91
N VAL A 293 -0.72 28.05 31.14
CA VAL A 293 -1.26 28.32 32.47
C VAL A 293 -2.77 28.02 32.49
N ASN A 294 -3.20 27.11 33.36
CA ASN A 294 -4.60 26.73 33.54
C ASN A 294 -5.48 27.95 33.81
N GLY A 295 -6.60 28.06 33.08
CA GLY A 295 -7.56 29.15 33.17
C GLY A 295 -7.09 30.50 32.61
N VAL A 296 -5.86 30.58 32.09
CA VAL A 296 -5.28 31.80 31.50
C VAL A 296 -4.98 31.58 30.02
N THR A 297 -4.05 30.67 29.71
CA THR A 297 -3.73 30.32 28.31
C THR A 297 -4.80 29.38 27.77
N CYS A 298 -5.17 28.37 28.56
CA CYS A 298 -6.09 27.30 28.18
C CYS A 298 -6.92 26.87 29.38
N THR A 299 -8.11 26.30 29.16
CA THR A 299 -8.95 25.77 30.25
C THR A 299 -8.21 24.72 31.08
N SER A 300 -7.48 23.82 30.42
CA SER A 300 -6.55 22.87 31.02
C SER A 300 -5.27 22.82 30.19
N CYS A 301 -4.13 22.69 30.86
CA CYS A 301 -2.85 22.38 30.24
C CYS A 301 -2.57 20.88 30.24
N ALA A 302 -3.14 20.12 31.18
CA ALA A 302 -2.90 18.69 31.27
C ALA A 302 -3.91 17.92 30.42
N TYR A 303 -3.41 17.02 29.57
CA TYR A 303 -4.23 16.02 28.90
C TYR A 303 -4.90 15.10 29.93
N ASN A 304 -6.17 14.80 29.71
CA ASN A 304 -7.02 14.07 30.66
C ASN A 304 -7.82 12.94 30.02
N ASN A 305 -7.69 12.72 28.71
CA ASN A 305 -8.37 11.66 27.95
C ASN A 305 -9.91 11.68 28.05
N THR A 306 -10.51 12.80 28.45
CA THR A 306 -11.95 12.95 28.69
C THR A 306 -12.52 14.27 28.15
N GLY A 307 -11.76 14.96 27.28
CA GLY A 307 -12.11 16.26 26.71
C GLY A 307 -10.91 17.14 26.39
N HIS A 308 -9.72 16.75 26.87
CA HIS A 308 -8.44 17.32 26.46
C HIS A 308 -7.44 16.19 26.18
N THR A 309 -7.11 15.99 24.91
CA THR A 309 -6.28 14.88 24.41
C THR A 309 -5.19 15.40 23.49
N GLU A 310 -4.02 14.75 23.49
CA GLU A 310 -2.91 15.17 22.63
C GLU A 310 -3.33 15.18 21.15
N PRO A 311 -3.04 16.23 20.38
CA PRO A 311 -3.31 16.28 18.96
C PRO A 311 -2.36 15.37 18.16
N PHE A 312 -2.92 14.58 17.25
CA PHE A 312 -2.14 13.71 16.37
C PHE A 312 -2.91 13.34 15.09
N TYR A 313 -2.20 12.81 14.09
CA TYR A 313 -2.79 12.26 12.87
C TYR A 313 -2.59 10.75 12.76
N TYR A 314 -3.60 10.06 12.21
CA TYR A 314 -3.38 8.78 11.52
C TYR A 314 -3.21 9.07 10.04
N ILE A 315 -2.13 8.57 9.44
CA ILE A 315 -1.82 8.72 8.02
C ILE A 315 -1.64 7.33 7.45
N GLY A 316 -2.34 7.02 6.37
CA GLY A 316 -2.04 5.87 5.52
C GLY A 316 -1.95 6.33 4.08
N SER A 317 -0.88 5.98 3.37
CA SER A 317 -0.75 6.30 1.96
C SER A 317 -0.01 5.25 1.16
N GLN A 318 -0.39 5.18 -0.11
CA GLN A 318 0.21 4.32 -1.11
C GLN A 318 0.45 5.10 -2.40
N LEU A 319 1.49 4.72 -3.13
CA LEU A 319 1.67 4.99 -4.54
C LEU A 319 0.93 3.91 -5.33
N ILE A 320 0.00 4.32 -6.17
CA ILE A 320 -0.71 3.44 -7.12
C ILE A 320 -0.18 3.75 -8.52
N ILE A 321 0.25 2.72 -9.23
CA ILE A 321 0.77 2.83 -10.60
C ILE A 321 0.01 1.84 -11.48
N HIS A 322 -0.56 2.33 -12.57
CA HIS A 322 -1.20 1.53 -13.60
C HIS A 322 -0.27 1.38 -14.80
N THR A 323 -0.09 0.15 -15.27
CA THR A 323 0.89 -0.21 -16.31
C THR A 323 0.27 -1.14 -17.36
N THR A 324 0.90 -1.20 -18.53
CA THR A 324 0.51 -2.12 -19.62
C THR A 324 1.07 -3.53 -19.45
N ASN A 325 2.21 -3.66 -18.77
CA ASN A 325 2.90 -4.91 -18.49
C ASN A 325 2.88 -5.23 -16.99
N LYS A 326 3.15 -6.49 -16.67
CA LYS A 326 3.22 -6.96 -15.29
C LYS A 326 4.51 -6.46 -14.63
N HIS A 327 4.33 -5.81 -13.50
CA HIS A 327 5.38 -5.32 -12.62
C HIS A 327 5.18 -5.85 -11.20
N SER A 328 6.25 -5.84 -10.41
CA SER A 328 6.24 -6.35 -9.03
C SER A 328 5.86 -5.27 -8.01
N ASN A 329 5.20 -5.69 -6.93
CA ASN A 329 5.02 -4.84 -5.74
C ASN A 329 6.23 -4.86 -4.80
N ALA A 330 7.20 -5.74 -5.05
CA ALA A 330 8.42 -5.87 -4.25
C ALA A 330 9.43 -4.77 -4.59
N ASP A 331 10.43 -4.58 -3.73
CA ASP A 331 11.56 -3.68 -4.00
C ASP A 331 12.39 -4.15 -5.19
N VAL A 332 12.50 -5.46 -5.38
CA VAL A 332 13.29 -6.13 -6.41
C VAL A 332 12.48 -7.21 -7.11
N TYR A 333 12.51 -7.25 -8.43
CA TYR A 333 11.98 -8.34 -9.23
C TYR A 333 13.07 -8.89 -10.16
N LEU A 334 13.25 -10.21 -10.09
CA LEU A 334 14.19 -10.94 -10.94
C LEU A 334 13.45 -11.93 -11.82
N SER A 335 13.74 -11.90 -13.12
CA SER A 335 13.20 -12.90 -14.05
C SER A 335 14.21 -13.25 -15.14
N ILE A 336 13.93 -14.35 -15.84
CA ILE A 336 14.67 -14.74 -17.05
C ILE A 336 13.85 -14.21 -18.23
N SER A 337 14.44 -13.36 -19.07
CA SER A 337 13.70 -12.47 -20.00
C SER A 337 13.72 -12.84 -21.48
N ASP A 338 14.76 -13.48 -22.00
CA ASP A 338 14.85 -13.83 -23.42
C ASP A 338 15.57 -15.17 -23.64
N GLN A 339 15.17 -15.87 -24.71
CA GLN A 339 15.72 -17.16 -25.12
C GLN A 339 15.82 -17.28 -26.65
N ASP A 340 17.03 -17.55 -27.12
CA ASP A 340 17.21 -18.36 -28.32
C ASP A 340 17.11 -19.85 -27.95
N THR A 341 16.48 -20.64 -28.83
CA THR A 341 16.40 -22.11 -28.81
C THR A 341 17.76 -22.82 -28.61
N SER A 342 18.88 -22.12 -28.83
CA SER A 342 20.22 -22.67 -28.64
C SER A 342 20.71 -22.65 -27.18
N MET A 343 20.04 -21.92 -26.27
CA MET A 343 20.33 -21.90 -24.82
C MET A 343 21.79 -21.65 -24.45
N ASN A 344 22.51 -20.94 -25.33
CA ASN A 344 23.91 -20.59 -25.09
C ASN A 344 24.04 -19.50 -24.01
N SER A 345 23.01 -18.70 -23.77
CA SER A 345 23.01 -17.65 -22.75
C SER A 345 21.63 -17.49 -22.11
N VAL A 346 21.61 -17.05 -20.86
CA VAL A 346 20.41 -16.67 -20.12
C VAL A 346 20.51 -15.20 -19.72
N ASP A 347 19.50 -14.42 -20.11
CA ASP A 347 19.40 -13.01 -19.75
C ASP A 347 18.58 -12.84 -18.47
N ILE A 348 19.25 -12.36 -17.42
CA ILE A 348 18.62 -12.03 -16.14
C ILE A 348 18.13 -10.60 -16.20
N TYR A 349 16.83 -10.41 -16.05
CA TYR A 349 16.18 -9.12 -15.94
C TYR A 349 16.06 -8.72 -14.48
N LEU A 350 16.33 -7.44 -14.21
CA LEU A 350 16.12 -6.79 -12.93
C LEU A 350 15.21 -5.58 -13.11
N GLU A 351 14.18 -5.55 -12.29
CA GLU A 351 13.39 -4.36 -11.98
C GLU A 351 13.59 -4.05 -10.50
N ASN A 352 13.89 -2.79 -10.16
CA ASN A 352 14.04 -2.37 -8.77
C ASN A 352 13.49 -0.97 -8.56
N TYR A 353 12.75 -0.81 -7.46
CA TYR A 353 12.09 0.44 -7.09
C TYR A 353 12.92 1.32 -6.17
N VAL A 354 13.91 0.71 -5.52
CA VAL A 354 14.88 1.36 -4.63
C VAL A 354 16.31 0.98 -5.02
N PRO A 355 17.33 1.74 -4.62
CA PRO A 355 18.72 1.40 -4.92
C PRO A 355 19.13 0.04 -4.32
N VAL A 356 19.71 -0.83 -5.15
CA VAL A 356 20.20 -2.17 -4.75
C VAL A 356 21.71 -2.13 -4.60
N TYR A 357 22.24 -2.57 -3.46
CA TYR A 357 23.66 -2.55 -3.11
C TYR A 357 24.35 -3.92 -3.24
N GLY A 358 23.57 -4.99 -3.37
CA GLY A 358 24.04 -6.32 -3.70
C GLY A 358 22.87 -7.26 -3.90
N VAL A 359 23.02 -8.22 -4.81
CA VAL A 359 22.02 -9.28 -5.03
C VAL A 359 22.71 -10.62 -5.20
N SER A 360 22.18 -11.66 -4.57
CA SER A 360 22.53 -13.05 -4.81
C SER A 360 21.27 -13.83 -5.16
N PHE A 361 21.40 -14.84 -6.01
CA PHE A 361 20.31 -15.73 -6.38
C PHE A 361 20.88 -17.00 -7.00
N LYS A 362 20.06 -18.05 -7.09
CA LYS A 362 20.46 -19.31 -7.70
C LYS A 362 19.55 -19.67 -8.87
N LEU A 363 20.14 -20.13 -9.96
CA LEU A 363 19.42 -20.78 -11.05
C LEU A 363 19.15 -22.24 -10.68
N ASP A 364 17.88 -22.62 -10.57
CA ASP A 364 17.49 -24.00 -10.30
C ASP A 364 17.64 -24.86 -11.55
N LEU A 365 18.61 -25.77 -11.50
CA LEU A 365 18.95 -26.69 -12.58
C LEU A 365 18.29 -28.06 -12.41
N SER A 366 17.56 -28.29 -11.31
CA SER A 366 17.06 -29.61 -10.93
C SER A 366 16.05 -30.20 -11.91
N GLN A 367 15.40 -29.36 -12.71
CA GLN A 367 14.39 -29.75 -13.70
C GLN A 367 14.94 -29.82 -15.12
N LEU A 368 16.26 -29.67 -15.33
CA LEU A 368 16.86 -29.76 -16.67
C LEU A 368 17.18 -31.21 -17.04
N GLU A 369 16.70 -31.65 -18.19
CA GLU A 369 17.10 -32.91 -18.83
C GLU A 369 18.27 -32.66 -19.77
N ILE A 370 19.44 -33.16 -19.39
CA ILE A 370 20.69 -32.98 -20.11
C ILE A 370 21.13 -34.32 -20.73
N GLN A 371 21.50 -34.29 -22.01
CA GLN A 371 22.12 -35.42 -22.71
C GLN A 371 23.58 -35.12 -23.02
N GLY A 372 24.45 -36.11 -22.86
CA GLY A 372 25.87 -36.02 -23.19
C GLY A 372 26.75 -36.56 -22.09
N ASP A 373 28.06 -36.39 -22.24
CA ASP A 373 29.10 -36.83 -21.31
C ASP A 373 29.91 -35.67 -20.69
N GLY A 374 29.59 -34.43 -21.04
CA GLY A 374 30.12 -33.22 -20.40
C GLY A 374 29.33 -32.79 -19.15
N ASN A 375 29.73 -31.65 -18.59
CA ASN A 375 29.06 -31.00 -17.46
C ASN A 375 28.58 -29.61 -17.86
N LEU A 376 27.43 -29.19 -17.34
CA LEU A 376 26.98 -27.81 -17.46
C LEU A 376 27.82 -26.93 -16.55
N SER A 377 28.40 -25.85 -17.10
CA SER A 377 29.05 -24.80 -16.31
C SER A 377 28.62 -23.42 -16.78
N PHE A 378 28.80 -22.43 -15.93
CA PHE A 378 28.44 -21.04 -16.20
C PHE A 378 29.71 -20.20 -16.36
N GLU A 379 29.66 -19.22 -17.24
CA GLU A 379 30.62 -18.13 -17.21
C GLU A 379 30.09 -17.01 -16.29
N ASP A 380 30.99 -16.12 -15.89
CA ASP A 380 30.62 -14.91 -15.16
C ASP A 380 29.65 -14.05 -16.00
N GLY A 381 28.77 -13.33 -15.31
CA GLY A 381 27.78 -12.48 -15.98
C GLY A 381 28.43 -11.27 -16.62
N VAL A 382 28.00 -10.95 -17.84
CA VAL A 382 28.50 -9.80 -18.62
C VAL A 382 27.36 -8.89 -19.06
N SER A 383 27.67 -7.64 -19.40
CA SER A 383 26.73 -6.64 -19.91
C SER A 383 25.60 -6.25 -18.95
N GLY A 384 24.69 -5.41 -19.45
CA GLY A 384 23.50 -4.97 -18.74
C GLY A 384 23.80 -3.97 -17.62
N ARG A 385 22.80 -3.75 -16.78
CA ARG A 385 22.80 -2.76 -15.69
C ARG A 385 23.90 -3.02 -14.66
N ALA A 386 24.30 -4.28 -14.47
CA ALA A 386 25.43 -4.62 -13.61
C ALA A 386 26.73 -4.01 -14.13
N GLU A 387 27.09 -4.27 -15.40
CA GLU A 387 28.33 -3.73 -15.98
C GLU A 387 28.30 -2.20 -16.07
N GLU A 388 27.16 -1.62 -16.46
CA GLU A 388 26.95 -0.15 -16.50
C GLU A 388 27.15 0.51 -15.13
N SER A 389 26.84 -0.21 -14.05
CA SER A 389 27.03 0.25 -12.66
C SER A 389 28.39 -0.14 -12.07
N ASN A 390 29.32 -0.70 -12.85
CA ASN A 390 30.59 -1.27 -12.40
C ASN A 390 30.45 -2.39 -11.36
N TRP A 391 29.43 -3.22 -11.51
CA TRP A 391 29.25 -4.43 -10.72
C TRP A 391 29.95 -5.62 -11.37
N THR A 392 30.39 -6.55 -10.54
CA THR A 392 30.79 -7.90 -10.99
C THR A 392 29.69 -8.87 -10.67
N VAL A 393 29.40 -9.71 -11.65
CA VAL A 393 28.48 -10.84 -11.53
C VAL A 393 29.31 -12.10 -11.64
N SER A 394 29.53 -12.78 -10.53
CA SER A 394 30.24 -14.05 -10.52
C SER A 394 29.27 -15.20 -10.40
N THR A 395 29.58 -16.30 -11.09
CA THR A 395 28.78 -17.53 -11.08
C THR A 395 29.62 -18.70 -10.57
N ASN A 396 28.96 -19.74 -10.05
CA ASN A 396 29.62 -21.01 -9.75
C ASN A 396 28.96 -22.17 -10.50
N ASP A 397 29.58 -23.35 -10.45
CA ASP A 397 29.08 -24.54 -11.14
C ASP A 397 27.72 -25.05 -10.62
N GLU A 398 27.29 -24.60 -9.43
CA GLU A 398 25.98 -24.93 -8.86
C GLU A 398 24.88 -23.96 -9.32
N GLY A 399 25.20 -22.96 -10.15
CA GLY A 399 24.26 -21.93 -10.60
C GLY A 399 23.98 -20.85 -9.55
N LEU A 400 24.77 -20.73 -8.49
CA LEU A 400 24.74 -19.57 -7.59
C LEU A 400 25.38 -18.37 -8.28
N ILE A 401 24.68 -17.25 -8.27
CA ILE A 401 25.11 -15.98 -8.80
C ILE A 401 25.20 -14.95 -7.67
N VAL A 402 26.29 -14.19 -7.65
CA VAL A 402 26.47 -13.07 -6.74
C VAL A 402 26.87 -11.85 -7.55
N ALA A 403 26.10 -10.78 -7.41
CA ALA A 403 26.31 -9.51 -8.09
C ALA A 403 26.50 -8.38 -7.07
N LEU A 404 27.62 -7.67 -7.15
CA LEU A 404 27.95 -6.55 -6.27
C LEU A 404 28.90 -5.54 -6.94
N ALA A 405 28.91 -4.30 -6.42
CA ALA A 405 29.78 -3.23 -6.88
C ALA A 405 31.27 -3.55 -6.69
N GLN A 406 32.11 -3.29 -7.70
CA GLN A 406 33.55 -3.36 -7.55
C GLN A 406 34.13 -2.05 -6.99
N GLY A 407 34.57 -2.07 -5.74
CA GLY A 407 35.43 -1.04 -5.14
C GLY A 407 34.79 0.34 -4.91
N THR A 408 33.70 0.67 -5.61
CA THR A 408 32.98 1.94 -5.49
C THR A 408 31.90 1.90 -4.41
N GLY A 409 31.25 0.74 -4.23
CA GLY A 409 30.09 0.61 -3.36
C GLY A 409 28.83 1.29 -3.91
N GLU A 410 28.85 1.71 -5.19
CA GLU A 410 27.72 2.35 -5.84
C GLU A 410 26.59 1.34 -6.10
N PRO A 411 25.34 1.67 -5.76
CA PRO A 411 24.22 0.78 -5.99
C PRO A 411 23.80 0.77 -7.47
N ILE A 412 23.11 -0.29 -7.88
CA ILE A 412 22.24 -0.23 -9.06
C ILE A 412 21.06 0.68 -8.70
N GLN A 413 20.94 1.80 -9.41
CA GLN A 413 19.87 2.77 -9.21
C GLN A 413 18.49 2.19 -9.57
N PRO A 414 17.37 2.73 -9.05
CA PRO A 414 16.04 2.29 -9.43
C PRO A 414 15.82 2.32 -10.95
N GLY A 415 15.09 1.34 -11.47
CA GLY A 415 14.91 1.16 -12.90
C GLY A 415 14.64 -0.28 -13.29
N GLU A 416 14.55 -0.52 -14.59
CA GLU A 416 14.22 -1.84 -15.15
C GLU A 416 15.10 -2.16 -16.38
N GLY A 417 15.41 -3.44 -16.61
CA GLY A 417 16.19 -3.88 -17.76
C GLY A 417 17.02 -5.14 -17.50
N ILE A 418 17.83 -5.54 -18.47
CA ILE A 418 18.76 -6.67 -18.31
C ILE A 418 19.78 -6.34 -17.23
N LEU A 419 19.78 -7.09 -16.13
CA LEU A 419 20.82 -7.03 -15.11
C LEU A 419 22.15 -7.47 -15.70
N THR A 420 22.16 -8.65 -16.32
CA THR A 420 23.35 -9.32 -16.83
C THR A 420 22.97 -10.50 -17.72
N ARG A 421 23.89 -10.90 -18.59
CA ARG A 421 23.81 -12.10 -19.42
C ARG A 421 24.78 -13.15 -18.89
N ILE A 422 24.29 -14.35 -18.63
CA ILE A 422 25.11 -15.49 -18.18
C ILE A 422 25.26 -16.45 -19.35
N GLN A 423 26.50 -16.71 -19.78
CA GLN A 423 26.78 -17.71 -20.80
C GLN A 423 26.79 -19.11 -20.18
N LEU A 424 26.15 -20.07 -20.83
CA LEU A 424 26.17 -21.48 -20.47
C LEU A 424 27.18 -22.19 -21.36
N ASN A 425 28.11 -22.92 -20.72
CA ASN A 425 29.02 -23.80 -21.42
C ASN A 425 28.39 -25.20 -21.54
N LEU A 426 28.10 -25.58 -22.78
CA LEU A 426 27.45 -26.84 -23.14
C LEU A 426 28.43 -27.82 -23.81
N GLU A 427 29.73 -27.76 -23.47
CA GLU A 427 30.73 -28.63 -24.09
C GLU A 427 30.38 -30.12 -23.89
N ASN A 428 30.12 -30.81 -25.01
CA ASN A 428 29.68 -32.21 -25.07
C ASN A 428 28.35 -32.52 -24.38
N ILE A 429 27.49 -31.52 -24.17
CA ILE A 429 26.12 -31.70 -23.69
C ILE A 429 25.10 -30.95 -24.53
N SER A 430 23.83 -31.35 -24.41
CA SER A 430 22.67 -30.68 -24.99
C SER A 430 21.52 -30.74 -24.00
N ILE A 431 20.84 -29.62 -23.80
CA ILE A 431 19.63 -29.55 -22.95
C ILE A 431 18.44 -29.93 -23.85
N ILE A 432 17.73 -31.00 -23.48
CA ILE A 432 16.66 -31.56 -24.31
C ILE A 432 15.29 -30.99 -23.93
N SER A 433 15.06 -30.82 -22.63
CA SER A 433 13.83 -30.27 -22.07
C SER A 433 14.03 -29.88 -20.61
N GLY A 434 13.10 -29.13 -20.03
CA GLY A 434 13.09 -28.88 -18.59
C GLY A 434 12.54 -27.52 -18.22
N SER A 435 12.92 -27.02 -17.06
CA SER A 435 12.67 -25.62 -16.72
C SER A 435 13.76 -24.98 -15.87
N LEU A 436 14.02 -23.70 -16.10
CA LEU A 436 14.91 -22.88 -15.29
C LEU A 436 14.07 -21.90 -14.45
N LYS A 437 14.43 -21.76 -13.18
CA LYS A 437 13.79 -20.81 -12.26
C LYS A 437 14.84 -20.12 -11.40
N ILE A 438 14.60 -18.86 -11.03
CA ILE A 438 15.37 -18.15 -10.02
C ILE A 438 14.84 -18.51 -8.62
N ILE A 439 15.73 -18.98 -7.75
CA ILE A 439 15.47 -19.36 -6.36
C ILE A 439 16.51 -18.74 -5.42
N ASP A 440 16.31 -18.86 -4.11
CA ASP A 440 17.25 -18.44 -3.05
C ASP A 440 17.77 -16.99 -3.23
N VAL A 441 16.86 -16.05 -3.49
CA VAL A 441 17.20 -14.63 -3.71
C VAL A 441 17.50 -13.93 -2.39
N GLU A 442 18.59 -13.20 -2.34
CA GLU A 442 18.86 -12.18 -1.32
C GLU A 442 19.17 -10.86 -2.02
N ALA A 443 18.42 -9.81 -1.71
CA ALA A 443 18.65 -8.46 -2.20
C ALA A 443 18.89 -7.51 -1.03
N SER A 444 19.90 -6.65 -1.16
CA SER A 444 20.31 -5.72 -0.12
C SER A 444 20.22 -4.27 -0.57
N GLY A 445 19.70 -3.42 0.30
CA GLY A 445 19.64 -1.98 0.17
C GLY A 445 20.76 -1.30 0.95
N TYR A 446 20.60 0.00 1.19
CA TYR A 446 21.61 0.81 1.88
C TYR A 446 21.96 0.22 3.26
N PHE A 447 23.26 0.13 3.55
CA PHE A 447 23.82 -0.52 4.75
C PHE A 447 23.36 -1.97 5.00
N GLY A 448 23.03 -2.72 3.94
CA GLY A 448 22.66 -4.13 4.07
C GLY A 448 21.24 -4.36 4.58
N ARG A 449 20.37 -3.33 4.53
CA ARG A 449 18.94 -3.51 4.77
C ARG A 449 18.41 -4.56 3.80
N GLN A 450 17.71 -5.57 4.32
CA GLN A 450 17.06 -6.57 3.46
C GLN A 450 15.96 -5.89 2.62
N LEU A 451 16.01 -6.12 1.32
CA LEU A 451 14.98 -5.70 0.38
C LEU A 451 14.01 -6.84 0.13
N SER A 452 12.76 -6.47 -0.08
CA SER A 452 11.78 -7.43 -0.53
C SER A 452 12.01 -7.85 -1.97
N PHE A 453 11.57 -9.06 -2.33
CA PHE A 453 11.73 -9.55 -3.69
C PHE A 453 10.57 -10.44 -4.16
N GLU A 454 10.40 -10.47 -5.49
CA GLU A 454 9.62 -11.48 -6.21
C GLU A 454 10.45 -12.03 -7.38
N THR A 455 10.08 -13.21 -7.87
CA THR A 455 10.70 -13.81 -9.06
C THR A 455 9.68 -14.13 -10.14
N GLY A 456 10.13 -14.09 -11.39
CA GLY A 456 9.35 -14.49 -12.56
C GLY A 456 9.01 -15.97 -12.58
N GLU A 457 8.10 -16.34 -13.48
CA GLU A 457 7.71 -17.73 -13.67
C GLU A 457 8.86 -18.59 -14.21
N SER A 458 8.72 -19.91 -14.01
CA SER A 458 9.64 -20.89 -14.57
C SER A 458 9.68 -20.78 -16.10
N ASN A 459 10.89 -20.73 -16.65
CA ASN A 459 11.09 -20.76 -18.08
C ASN A 459 11.22 -22.22 -18.54
N HIS A 460 10.37 -22.66 -19.46
CA HIS A 460 10.30 -24.06 -19.92
C HIS A 460 11.05 -24.27 -21.24
N PHE A 461 11.67 -25.44 -21.39
CA PHE A 461 12.43 -25.89 -22.56
C PHE A 461 11.86 -27.17 -23.16
#